data_AF-A0A6A4I3I3-F1
#
_entry.id   AF-A0A6A4I3I3-F1
#
_cell.length_a   1.000
_cell.length_b   1.000
_cell.length_c   1.000
_cell.angle_alpha   90.00
_cell.angle_beta   90.00
_cell.angle_gamma   90.00
#
_symmetry.space_group_name_H-M   'P 1'
#
loop_
_entity.id
_entity.type
_entity.pdbx_description
1 polymer ?
#
loop_
_entity_poly.entity_id
_entity_poly.type
_entity_poly.pdbx_seq_one_letter_code
_entity_poly.pdbx_strand_id
1 'polypeptide(L)'
;MLIVARKYSEVIDDITSNKSLKLRKYELSDTQWEIVDDLIHVLEIFKNATLLFSKDSKDSESTISQVIPMMDVIDDFLVNAGPAPVTNAPSNKRNLHPAVKAAIALAKATMNHYYLFTDDSNIYWITMVLHPGLKLNYFCMRGWEQKWIDTAESITRKEFKFYDNIEVAAEPSTPVSISLLIVPFLTYGVEVCPYN
;
A
#
# COMPACT_ATOMS: atom_id res chain seq x y z
N MET A 1 9.87 5.70 -18.10
CA MET A 1 9.68 6.53 -19.31
C MET A 1 9.65 8.02 -18.96
N LEU A 2 8.69 8.51 -18.15
CA LEU A 2 8.59 9.95 -17.82
C LEU A 2 9.85 10.56 -17.19
N ILE A 3 10.48 9.88 -16.22
CA ILE A 3 11.75 10.32 -15.62
C ILE A 3 12.84 10.50 -16.68
N VAL A 4 12.90 9.60 -17.67
CA VAL A 4 13.87 9.68 -18.77
C VAL A 4 13.53 10.83 -19.70
N ALA A 5 12.25 10.98 -20.08
CA ALA A 5 11.79 12.10 -20.90
C ALA A 5 12.11 13.44 -20.23
N ARG A 6 11.87 13.56 -18.92
CA ARG A 6 12.20 14.77 -18.17
C ARG A 6 13.70 15.02 -18.08
N LYS A 7 14.51 13.98 -17.87
CA LYS A 7 15.99 14.08 -17.85
C LYS A 7 16.56 14.62 -19.17
N TYR A 8 15.93 14.30 -20.29
CA TYR A 8 16.36 14.73 -21.63
C TYR A 8 15.44 15.80 -22.23
N SER A 9 14.74 16.60 -21.41
CA SER A 9 13.76 17.57 -21.90
C SER A 9 14.38 18.59 -22.85
N GLU A 10 15.57 19.12 -22.55
CA GLU A 10 16.29 20.06 -23.42
C GLU A 10 16.53 19.47 -24.82
N VAL A 11 16.98 18.21 -24.89
CA VAL A 11 17.22 17.52 -26.17
C VAL A 11 15.90 17.27 -26.91
N ILE A 12 14.82 16.95 -26.18
CA ILE A 12 13.49 16.76 -26.76
C ILE A 12 12.97 18.09 -27.33
N ASP A 13 13.14 19.20 -26.62
CA ASP A 13 12.71 20.52 -27.05
C ASP A 13 13.53 21.00 -28.26
N ASP A 14 14.84 20.76 -28.30
CA ASP A 14 15.70 21.05 -29.45
C ASP A 14 15.28 20.26 -30.71
N ILE A 15 15.02 18.96 -30.56
CA ILE A 15 14.62 18.09 -31.67
C ILE A 15 13.21 18.46 -32.17
N THR A 16 12.28 18.74 -31.27
CA THR A 16 10.88 19.03 -31.63
C THR A 16 10.72 20.44 -32.20
N SER A 17 11.50 21.42 -31.72
CA SER A 17 11.47 22.80 -32.24
C SER A 17 12.08 22.91 -33.65
N ASN A 18 12.91 21.96 -34.07
CA ASN A 18 13.53 21.94 -35.39
C ASN A 18 12.53 21.68 -36.54
N LYS A 19 12.31 22.69 -37.37
CA LYS A 19 11.36 22.64 -38.50
C LYS A 19 11.71 21.59 -39.55
N SER A 20 12.99 21.25 -39.75
CA SER A 20 13.40 20.26 -40.77
C SER A 20 12.95 18.84 -40.42
N LEU A 21 12.86 18.54 -39.11
CA LEU A 21 12.48 17.23 -38.60
C LEU A 21 10.96 16.99 -38.63
N LYS A 22 10.15 18.04 -38.85
CA LYS A 22 8.67 17.97 -38.91
C LYS A 22 8.03 17.41 -37.62
N LEU A 23 8.69 17.60 -36.47
CA LEU A 23 8.26 17.11 -35.16
C LEU A 23 7.60 18.17 -34.26
N ARG A 24 7.46 19.42 -34.73
CA ARG A 24 6.92 20.55 -33.96
C ARG A 24 5.55 20.32 -33.32
N LYS A 25 4.73 19.43 -33.88
CA LYS A 25 3.44 19.04 -33.27
C LYS A 25 3.56 18.27 -31.94
N TYR A 26 4.77 17.82 -31.58
CA TYR A 26 5.08 17.10 -30.34
C TYR A 26 5.90 17.93 -29.35
N GLU A 27 6.18 19.19 -29.70
CA GLU A 27 6.84 20.14 -28.80
C GLU A 27 5.95 20.37 -27.57
N LEU A 28 6.54 20.21 -26.38
CA LEU A 28 5.84 20.40 -25.12
C LEU A 28 6.05 21.82 -24.64
N SER A 29 4.98 22.47 -24.21
CA SER A 29 5.04 23.75 -23.50
C SER A 29 5.58 23.57 -22.07
N ASP A 30 6.07 24.65 -21.48
CA ASP A 30 6.52 24.68 -20.08
C ASP A 30 5.46 24.13 -19.13
N THR A 31 4.19 24.51 -19.32
CA THR A 31 3.05 23.99 -18.53
C THR A 31 2.86 22.48 -18.70
N GLN A 32 3.11 21.93 -19.89
CA GLN A 32 3.05 20.47 -20.08
C GLN A 32 4.22 19.77 -19.41
N TRP A 33 5.40 20.38 -19.37
CA TRP A 33 6.54 19.88 -18.60
C TRP A 33 6.27 19.90 -17.09
N GLU A 34 5.58 20.92 -16.57
CA GLU A 34 5.11 20.95 -15.17
C GLU A 34 4.14 19.80 -14.87
N ILE A 35 3.22 19.49 -15.79
CA ILE A 35 2.33 18.31 -15.66
C ILE A 35 3.14 17.02 -15.59
N VAL A 36 4.22 16.90 -16.39
CA VAL A 36 5.11 15.73 -16.33
C VAL A 36 5.79 15.62 -14.96
N ASP A 37 6.23 16.72 -14.37
CA ASP A 37 6.84 16.72 -13.03
C ASP A 37 5.84 16.31 -11.95
N ASP A 38 4.61 16.79 -12.03
CA ASP A 38 3.52 16.39 -11.14
C ASP A 38 3.18 14.90 -11.27
N LEU A 39 3.14 14.38 -12.51
CA LEU A 39 2.92 12.95 -12.76
C LEU A 39 4.06 12.10 -12.21
N ILE A 40 5.32 12.51 -12.40
CA ILE A 40 6.48 11.80 -11.84
C ILE A 40 6.36 11.69 -10.32
N HIS A 41 6.01 12.79 -9.66
CA HIS A 41 5.84 12.83 -8.21
C HIS A 41 4.72 11.89 -7.74
N VAL A 42 3.55 11.94 -8.38
CA VAL A 42 2.40 11.11 -7.97
C VAL A 42 2.65 9.63 -8.26
N LEU A 43 3.30 9.29 -9.38
CA LEU A 43 3.56 7.90 -9.78
C LEU A 43 4.67 7.23 -8.96
N GLU A 44 5.46 8.01 -8.21
CA GLU A 44 6.55 7.48 -7.40
C GLU A 44 6.05 6.50 -6.33
N ILE A 45 4.93 6.80 -5.65
CA ILE A 45 4.38 5.90 -4.63
C ILE A 45 3.95 4.55 -5.22
N PHE A 46 3.33 4.58 -6.40
CA PHE A 46 2.92 3.36 -7.11
C PHE A 46 4.12 2.55 -7.57
N LYS A 47 5.17 3.21 -8.07
CA LYS A 47 6.42 2.53 -8.43
C LYS A 47 7.03 1.84 -7.21
N ASN A 48 7.08 2.52 -6.07
CA ASN A 48 7.64 1.97 -4.83
C ASN A 48 6.82 0.76 -4.35
N ALA A 49 5.49 0.85 -4.38
CA ALA A 49 4.60 -0.27 -4.09
C ALA A 49 4.84 -1.45 -5.04
N THR A 50 4.81 -1.23 -6.35
CA THR A 50 5.06 -2.28 -7.34
C THR A 50 6.42 -2.94 -7.14
N LEU A 51 7.48 -2.16 -6.90
CA LEU A 51 8.81 -2.70 -6.65
C LEU A 51 8.85 -3.52 -5.36
N LEU A 52 8.13 -3.13 -4.31
CA LEU A 52 8.03 -3.93 -3.09
C LEU A 52 7.44 -5.31 -3.39
N PHE A 53 6.30 -5.36 -4.09
CA PHE A 53 5.60 -6.61 -4.41
C PHE A 53 6.22 -7.41 -5.56
N SER A 54 7.19 -6.83 -6.29
CA SER A 54 7.91 -7.50 -7.38
C SER A 54 9.28 -8.06 -6.96
N LYS A 55 9.70 -7.87 -5.71
CA LYS A 55 10.97 -8.41 -5.22
C LYS A 55 10.88 -9.94 -5.10
N ASP A 56 11.82 -10.62 -5.73
CA ASP A 56 12.07 -12.07 -5.60
C ASP A 56 13.24 -12.37 -4.63
N SER A 57 13.65 -11.37 -3.84
CA SER A 57 14.79 -11.51 -2.94
C SER A 57 14.36 -12.08 -1.58
N LYS A 58 15.00 -13.17 -1.16
CA LYS A 58 14.83 -13.86 0.14
C LYS A 58 14.89 -12.95 1.38
N ASP A 59 15.51 -11.78 1.29
CA ASP A 59 15.76 -10.90 2.45
C ASP A 59 14.64 -9.88 2.73
N SER A 60 13.65 -9.79 1.84
CA SER A 60 12.53 -8.84 1.99
C SER A 60 11.28 -9.45 1.35
N GLU A 61 10.74 -10.49 1.98
CA GLU A 61 9.57 -11.21 1.50
C GLU A 61 8.33 -10.32 1.53
N SER A 62 7.89 -9.92 0.33
CA SER A 62 6.59 -9.30 0.14
C SER A 62 5.51 -10.25 0.64
N THR A 63 4.87 -9.89 1.75
CA THR A 63 3.89 -10.75 2.43
C THR A 63 2.47 -10.22 2.20
N ILE A 64 1.49 -11.12 2.18
CA ILE A 64 0.05 -10.77 2.06
C ILE A 64 -0.36 -9.75 3.14
N SER A 65 0.23 -9.82 4.34
CA SER A 65 -0.02 -8.88 5.45
C SER A 65 0.35 -7.43 5.12
N GLN A 66 1.13 -7.18 4.06
CA GLN A 66 1.55 -5.84 3.65
C GLN A 66 0.60 -5.20 2.62
N VAL A 67 -0.35 -5.95 2.06
CA VAL A 67 -1.25 -5.46 1.01
C VAL A 67 -2.14 -4.33 1.50
N ILE A 68 -2.91 -4.54 2.58
CA ILE A 68 -3.78 -3.51 3.16
C ILE A 68 -2.94 -2.32 3.67
N PRO A 69 -1.83 -2.52 4.42
CA PRO A 69 -0.95 -1.41 4.80
C PRO A 69 -0.40 -0.59 3.63
N MET A 70 -0.04 -1.22 2.51
CA MET A 70 0.41 -0.48 1.34
C MET A 70 -0.73 0.29 0.68
N MET A 71 -1.93 -0.30 0.57
CA MET A 71 -3.10 0.42 0.06
C MET A 71 -3.43 1.64 0.91
N ASP A 72 -3.35 1.51 2.24
CA ASP A 72 -3.50 2.59 3.21
C ASP A 72 -2.46 3.72 3.00
N VAL A 73 -1.19 3.36 2.80
CA VAL A 73 -0.11 4.33 2.50
C VAL A 73 -0.36 5.06 1.18
N ILE A 74 -0.83 4.35 0.15
CA ILE A 74 -1.17 4.96 -1.13
C ILE A 74 -2.38 5.91 -0.96
N ASP A 75 -3.42 5.53 -0.22
CA ASP A 75 -4.57 6.42 0.02
C ASP A 75 -4.18 7.68 0.77
N ASP A 76 -3.41 7.54 1.85
CA ASP A 76 -2.90 8.69 2.60
C ASP A 76 -2.11 9.64 1.69
N PHE A 77 -1.25 9.09 0.83
CA PHE A 77 -0.50 9.89 -0.14
C PHE A 77 -1.44 10.60 -1.13
N LEU A 78 -2.42 9.91 -1.70
CA LEU A 78 -3.36 10.49 -2.67
C LEU A 78 -4.30 11.52 -2.04
N VAL A 79 -4.71 11.35 -0.78
CA VAL A 79 -5.47 12.35 0.01
C VAL A 79 -4.62 13.61 0.20
N ASN A 80 -3.34 13.44 0.52
CA ASN A 80 -2.43 14.54 0.78
C ASN A 80 -2.03 15.28 -0.51
N ALA A 81 -1.81 14.56 -1.61
CA ALA A 81 -1.47 15.09 -2.92
C ALA A 81 -2.68 15.66 -3.67
N GLY A 82 -3.87 15.11 -3.44
CA GLY A 82 -5.12 15.51 -4.10
C GLY A 82 -5.62 16.91 -3.69
N PRO A 83 -6.72 17.38 -4.32
CA PRO A 83 -7.36 18.63 -3.93
C PRO A 83 -7.70 18.56 -2.44
N ALA A 84 -7.30 19.58 -1.68
CA ALA A 84 -7.58 19.62 -0.25
C ALA A 84 -9.09 19.49 0.00
N PRO A 85 -9.51 18.84 1.11
CA PRO A 85 -10.85 19.03 1.61
C PRO A 85 -11.10 20.53 1.83
N VAL A 86 -12.37 20.95 1.88
CA VAL A 86 -12.80 22.35 2.12
C VAL A 86 -12.49 22.81 3.57
N THR A 87 -11.38 22.34 4.16
CA THR A 87 -10.95 22.67 5.51
C THR A 87 -9.71 23.55 5.46
N ASN A 88 -9.78 24.69 6.14
CA ASN A 88 -8.81 25.80 6.14
C ASN A 88 -7.50 25.47 6.90
N ALA A 89 -6.93 24.28 6.71
CA ALA A 89 -5.65 23.92 7.30
C ALA A 89 -4.49 24.35 6.37
N PRO A 90 -3.51 25.12 6.85
CA PRO A 90 -2.33 25.46 6.06
C PRO A 90 -1.56 24.17 5.81
N SER A 91 -1.53 23.75 4.56
CA SER A 91 -0.82 22.55 4.17
C SER A 91 0.26 22.96 3.17
N ASN A 92 1.51 22.57 3.44
CA ASN A 92 2.65 22.71 2.53
C ASN A 92 2.47 21.76 1.32
N LYS A 93 1.31 21.83 0.67
CA LYS A 93 0.93 20.95 -0.43
C LYS A 93 1.54 21.48 -1.72
N ARG A 94 2.19 20.58 -2.45
CA ARG A 94 2.57 20.81 -3.83
C ARG A 94 1.31 21.20 -4.61
N ASN A 95 1.34 22.36 -5.28
CA ASN A 95 0.19 22.79 -6.06
C ASN A 95 0.16 22.03 -7.39
N LEU A 96 -0.49 20.86 -7.39
CA LEU A 96 -0.60 20.05 -8.60
C LEU A 96 -1.52 20.71 -9.64
N HIS A 97 -1.18 20.49 -10.91
CA HIS A 97 -1.99 20.90 -12.05
C HIS A 97 -3.41 20.28 -11.96
N PRO A 98 -4.49 21.01 -12.35
CA PRO A 98 -5.87 20.52 -12.26
C PRO A 98 -6.11 19.17 -12.94
N ALA A 99 -5.44 18.92 -14.07
CA ALA A 99 -5.53 17.64 -14.77
C ALA A 99 -4.99 16.46 -13.92
N VAL A 100 -3.91 16.69 -13.17
CA VAL A 100 -3.32 15.66 -12.28
C VAL A 100 -4.21 15.44 -11.07
N LYS A 101 -4.81 16.49 -10.51
CA LYS A 101 -5.82 16.38 -9.45
C LYS A 101 -7.03 15.54 -9.88
N ALA A 102 -7.52 15.73 -11.11
CA ALA A 102 -8.59 14.91 -11.67
C ALA A 102 -8.16 13.44 -11.84
N ALA A 103 -6.94 13.20 -12.32
CA ALA A 103 -6.37 11.85 -12.42
C ALA A 103 -6.23 11.16 -11.05
N ILE A 104 -5.82 11.89 -10.00
CA ILE A 104 -5.77 11.38 -8.62
C ILE A 104 -7.17 10.96 -8.15
N ALA A 105 -8.20 11.76 -8.41
CA ALA A 105 -9.57 11.40 -8.02
C ALA A 105 -10.03 10.10 -8.68
N LEU A 106 -9.68 9.88 -9.95
CA LEU A 106 -9.93 8.60 -10.64
C LEU A 106 -9.13 7.45 -10.04
N ALA A 107 -7.83 7.67 -9.76
CA ALA A 107 -6.97 6.66 -9.14
C ALA A 107 -7.50 6.22 -7.77
N LYS A 108 -8.02 7.16 -6.97
CA LYS A 108 -8.68 6.87 -5.70
C LYS A 108 -9.93 6.01 -5.87
N ALA A 109 -10.78 6.33 -6.84
CA ALA A 109 -11.97 5.54 -7.13
C ALA A 109 -11.60 4.10 -7.55
N THR A 110 -10.57 3.96 -8.38
CA THR A 110 -10.03 2.64 -8.75
C THR A 110 -9.46 1.89 -7.55
N MET A 111 -8.70 2.55 -6.69
CA MET A 111 -8.12 1.91 -5.51
C MET A 111 -9.18 1.46 -4.52
N ASN A 112 -10.20 2.28 -4.27
CA ASN A 112 -11.34 1.90 -3.43
C ASN A 112 -12.04 0.65 -3.97
N HIS A 113 -12.16 0.50 -5.29
CA HIS A 113 -12.72 -0.70 -5.90
C HIS A 113 -11.90 -1.96 -5.57
N TYR A 114 -10.56 -1.87 -5.64
CA TYR A 114 -9.69 -3.00 -5.27
C TYR A 114 -9.64 -3.26 -3.77
N TYR A 115 -9.78 -2.21 -2.96
CA TYR A 115 -9.84 -2.36 -1.50
C TYR A 115 -11.03 -3.23 -1.08
N LEU A 116 -12.19 -3.07 -1.73
CA LEU A 116 -13.38 -3.90 -1.45
C LEU A 116 -13.11 -5.41 -1.66
N PHE A 117 -12.25 -5.79 -2.61
CA PHE A 117 -11.90 -7.20 -2.83
C PHE A 117 -11.02 -7.78 -1.72
N THR A 118 -10.43 -6.95 -0.85
CA THR A 118 -9.71 -7.47 0.33
C THR A 118 -10.66 -8.07 1.36
N ASP A 119 -11.93 -7.66 1.35
CA ASP A 119 -12.97 -8.21 2.24
C ASP A 119 -13.50 -9.57 1.76
N ASP A 120 -13.27 -9.95 0.50
CA ASP A 120 -13.68 -11.24 -0.05
C ASP A 120 -12.87 -12.43 0.53
N SER A 121 -11.74 -12.15 1.19
CA SER A 121 -10.91 -13.18 1.79
C SER A 121 -10.39 -12.78 3.16
N ASN A 122 -10.71 -13.61 4.15
CA ASN A 122 -10.21 -13.47 5.52
C ASN A 122 -8.68 -13.51 5.63
N ILE A 123 -7.96 -13.98 4.60
CA ILE A 123 -6.50 -14.14 4.62
C ILE A 123 -5.78 -12.83 4.89
N TYR A 124 -6.28 -11.71 4.37
CA TYR A 124 -5.66 -10.41 4.58
C TYR A 124 -5.70 -10.02 6.07
N TRP A 125 -6.84 -10.19 6.72
CA TRP A 125 -6.98 -9.86 8.14
C TRP A 125 -6.22 -10.83 9.04
N ILE A 126 -6.31 -12.14 8.77
CA ILE A 126 -5.61 -13.17 9.55
C ILE A 126 -4.09 -12.94 9.49
N THR A 127 -3.55 -12.74 8.29
CA THR A 127 -2.10 -12.53 8.13
C THR A 127 -1.62 -11.25 8.82
N MET A 128 -2.42 -10.19 8.84
CA MET A 128 -2.11 -8.97 9.58
C MET A 128 -2.13 -9.18 11.11
N VAL A 129 -3.12 -9.90 11.63
CA VAL A 129 -3.23 -10.22 13.06
C VAL A 129 -2.05 -11.08 13.53
N LEU A 130 -1.62 -12.05 12.71
CA LEU A 130 -0.48 -12.92 13.00
C LEU A 130 0.88 -12.23 12.80
N HIS A 131 0.93 -11.13 12.06
CA HIS A 131 2.18 -10.43 11.78
C HIS A 131 2.72 -9.72 13.05
N PRO A 132 3.97 -9.99 13.48
CA PRO A 132 4.49 -9.54 14.77
C PRO A 132 4.57 -8.02 14.92
N GLY A 133 4.76 -7.29 13.81
CA GLY A 133 4.81 -5.83 13.79
C GLY A 133 3.49 -5.11 13.50
N LEU A 134 2.40 -5.83 13.21
CA LEU A 134 1.09 -5.23 12.93
C LEU A 134 0.11 -5.56 14.07
N LYS A 135 -0.30 -6.83 14.15
CA LYS A 135 -1.28 -7.34 15.12
C LYS A 135 -2.58 -6.52 15.11
N LEU A 136 -3.38 -6.66 16.18
CA LEU A 136 -4.57 -5.81 16.38
C LEU A 136 -4.22 -4.33 16.53
N ASN A 137 -2.99 -4.02 16.98
CA ASN A 137 -2.51 -2.65 17.17
C ASN A 137 -2.55 -1.82 15.87
N TYR A 138 -2.23 -2.42 14.71
CA TYR A 138 -2.34 -1.73 13.42
C TYR A 138 -3.75 -1.16 13.19
N PHE A 139 -4.78 -1.97 13.43
CA PHE A 139 -6.17 -1.57 13.23
C PHE A 139 -6.59 -0.48 14.22
N CYS A 140 -6.15 -0.57 15.49
CA CYS A 140 -6.37 0.49 16.47
C CYS A 140 -5.72 1.82 15.98
N MET A 141 -4.47 1.76 15.51
CA MET A 141 -3.72 2.94 15.03
C MET A 141 -4.33 3.58 13.77
N ARG A 142 -4.89 2.77 12.87
CA ARG A 142 -5.64 3.26 11.69
C ARG A 142 -7.05 3.75 12.03
N GLY A 143 -7.47 3.69 13.29
CA GLY A 143 -8.79 4.16 13.73
C GLY A 143 -9.95 3.32 13.19
N TRP A 144 -9.72 2.02 12.96
CA TRP A 144 -10.79 1.13 12.53
C TRP A 144 -11.85 0.98 13.62
N GLU A 145 -13.10 0.79 13.22
CA GLU A 145 -14.19 0.58 14.20
C GLU A 145 -13.94 -0.70 15.01
N GLN A 146 -14.21 -0.65 16.31
CA GLN A 146 -13.98 -1.78 17.22
C GLN A 146 -14.61 -3.09 16.71
N LYS A 147 -15.82 -3.02 16.13
CA LYS A 147 -16.50 -4.18 15.54
C LYS A 147 -15.65 -4.92 14.49
N TRP A 148 -14.86 -4.19 13.71
CA TRP A 148 -13.99 -4.77 12.67
C TRP A 148 -12.76 -5.42 13.29
N ILE A 149 -12.19 -4.79 14.32
CA ILE A 149 -11.07 -5.33 15.10
C ILE A 149 -11.48 -6.65 15.77
N ASP A 150 -12.64 -6.66 16.43
CA ASP A 150 -13.21 -7.85 17.07
C ASP A 150 -13.49 -8.96 16.05
N THR A 151 -13.96 -8.59 14.85
CA THR A 151 -14.21 -9.55 13.77
C THR A 151 -12.91 -10.17 13.25
N ALA A 152 -11.86 -9.37 13.04
CA ALA A 152 -10.56 -9.85 12.62
C ALA A 152 -9.94 -10.81 13.66
N GLU A 153 -10.04 -10.49 14.95
CA GLU A 153 -9.60 -11.38 16.03
C GLU A 153 -10.41 -12.68 16.04
N SER A 154 -11.74 -12.58 15.98
CA SER A 154 -12.65 -13.73 16.01
C SER A 154 -12.41 -14.70 14.86
N ILE A 155 -12.27 -14.19 13.64
CA ILE A 155 -11.94 -14.97 12.44
C ILE A 155 -10.61 -15.69 12.65
N THR A 156 -9.57 -14.98 13.08
CA THR A 156 -8.23 -15.55 13.30
C THR A 156 -8.26 -16.68 14.32
N ARG A 157 -8.94 -16.49 15.45
CA ARG A 157 -9.09 -17.52 16.50
C ARG A 157 -9.90 -18.71 16.02
N LYS A 158 -10.95 -18.49 15.22
CA LYS A 158 -11.78 -19.54 14.66
C LYS A 158 -10.97 -20.43 13.72
N GLU A 159 -10.21 -19.85 12.81
CA GLU A 159 -9.33 -20.58 11.90
C GLU A 159 -8.26 -21.35 12.67
N PHE A 160 -7.60 -20.72 13.65
CA PHE A 160 -6.60 -21.41 14.48
C PHE A 160 -7.18 -22.64 15.19
N LYS A 161 -8.37 -22.51 15.82
CA LYS A 161 -9.05 -23.64 16.47
C LYS A 161 -9.42 -24.75 15.48
N PHE A 162 -9.78 -24.40 14.24
CA PHE A 162 -10.07 -25.40 13.23
C PHE A 162 -8.84 -26.27 12.95
N TYR A 163 -7.65 -25.67 12.80
CA TYR A 163 -6.40 -26.41 12.59
C TYR A 163 -5.98 -27.23 13.82
N ASP A 164 -6.09 -26.66 15.03
CA ASP A 164 -5.76 -27.36 16.28
C ASP A 164 -6.58 -28.66 16.45
N ASN A 165 -7.86 -28.61 16.10
CA ASN A 165 -8.75 -29.77 16.16
C ASN A 165 -8.44 -30.84 15.07
N ILE A 166 -7.78 -30.47 13.98
CA ILE A 166 -7.36 -31.43 12.94
C ILE A 166 -6.15 -32.24 13.43
N GLU A 167 -5.19 -31.61 14.11
CA GLU A 167 -4.03 -32.31 14.67
C GLU A 167 -4.44 -33.28 15.79
N VAL A 168 -5.43 -32.92 16.61
CA VAL A 168 -5.96 -33.80 17.67
C VAL A 168 -6.71 -35.04 17.12
N ALA A 169 -7.21 -34.99 15.88
CA ALA A 169 -7.86 -36.14 15.23
C ALA A 169 -6.87 -37.09 14.51
N ALA A 170 -5.59 -36.73 14.42
CA ALA A 170 -4.54 -37.50 13.77
C ALA A 170 -3.46 -37.95 14.78
N GLU A 171 -3.65 -39.13 15.40
CA GLU A 171 -2.67 -39.79 16.29
C GLU A 171 -1.50 -40.44 15.49
N PRO A 172 -0.34 -40.74 16.14
CA PRO A 172 0.94 -40.08 15.94
C PRO A 172 1.81 -40.75 14.87
N SER A 173 2.44 -39.95 14.00
CA SER A 173 3.60 -40.40 13.23
C SER A 173 4.88 -39.81 13.84
N THR A 174 5.86 -40.70 13.99
CA THR A 174 7.20 -40.58 14.60
C THR A 174 7.82 -39.18 14.75
N PRO A 175 8.60 -38.93 15.82
CA PRO A 175 9.14 -37.60 16.10
C PRO A 175 10.15 -37.20 15.02
N VAL A 176 9.74 -36.29 14.13
CA VAL A 176 10.70 -35.49 13.39
C VAL A 176 11.29 -34.52 14.40
N SER A 177 12.59 -34.69 14.71
CA SER A 177 13.35 -33.68 15.45
C SER A 177 13.43 -32.41 14.62
N ILE A 178 12.41 -31.56 14.75
CA ILE A 178 12.55 -30.14 14.45
C ILE A 178 13.10 -29.54 15.73
N SER A 179 14.36 -29.15 15.71
CA SER A 179 14.93 -28.31 16.75
C SER A 179 14.21 -26.96 16.73
N LEU A 180 13.04 -26.89 17.36
CA LEU A 180 12.46 -25.63 17.77
C LEU A 180 13.43 -25.05 18.79
N LEU A 181 14.21 -24.06 18.37
CA LEU A 181 14.71 -23.06 19.29
C LEU A 181 13.45 -22.45 19.93
N ILE A 182 13.16 -22.92 21.14
CA ILE A 182 12.15 -22.35 22.02
C ILE A 182 12.59 -20.91 22.26
N VAL A 183 12.02 -19.98 21.49
CA VAL A 183 12.01 -18.57 21.88
C VAL A 183 11.03 -18.52 23.05
N PRO A 184 11.46 -18.19 24.27
CA PRO A 184 10.58 -18.19 25.42
C PRO A 184 9.43 -17.22 25.14
N PHE A 185 8.22 -17.79 25.23
CA PHE A 185 6.94 -17.09 25.26
C PHE A 185 7.06 -15.91 26.22
N LEU A 186 7.24 -14.70 25.69
CA LEU A 186 6.89 -13.51 26.44
C LEU A 186 5.39 -13.57 26.60
N THR A 187 4.94 -13.64 27.85
CA THR A 187 3.56 -13.39 28.27
C THR A 187 3.19 -11.97 27.82
N TYR A 188 2.80 -11.83 26.56
CA TYR A 188 2.17 -10.62 26.08
C TYR A 188 0.71 -10.73 26.50
N GLY A 189 0.37 -9.91 27.51
CA GLY A 189 -1.01 -9.63 27.85
C GLY A 189 -1.77 -9.27 26.59
N VAL A 190 -3.06 -9.58 26.59
CA VAL A 190 -4.01 -9.08 25.61
C VAL A 190 -3.83 -7.56 25.60
N GLU A 191 -3.13 -7.02 24.59
CA GLU A 191 -3.09 -5.58 24.32
C GLU A 191 -4.49 -5.22 23.80
N VAL A 192 -5.39 -5.03 24.76
CA VAL A 192 -6.64 -4.33 24.56
C VAL A 192 -6.26 -2.96 24.01
N CYS A 193 -6.86 -2.53 22.90
CA CYS A 193 -6.64 -1.17 22.38
C CYS A 193 -6.77 -0.21 23.59
N PRO A 194 -5.80 0.69 23.84
CA PRO A 194 -5.95 1.67 24.90
C PRO A 194 -7.19 2.52 24.57
N TYR A 195 -8.29 2.24 25.25
CA TYR A 195 -9.58 2.89 25.02
C TYR A 195 -9.48 4.40 25.29
N ASN A 196 -10.15 5.17 24.44
CA ASN A 196 -10.78 6.44 24.80
C ASN A 196 -11.81 6.22 25.92
#